data_AF-A0A4Q6G9V8-F1
#
_entry.id   AF-A0A4Q6G9V8-F1
#
_cell.length_a   1.000
_cell.length_b   1.000
_cell.length_c   1.000
_cell.angle_alpha   90.00
_cell.angle_beta   90.00
_cell.angle_gamma   90.00
#
_symmetry.space_group_name_H-M   'P 1'
#
loop_
_entity.id
_entity.type
_entity.pdbx_description
1 polymer ?
#
loop_
_entity_poly.entity_id
_entity_poly.type
_entity_poly.pdbx_seq_one_letter_code
_entity_poly.pdbx_strand_id
1 'polypeptide(L)'
;MRRFIFASSFLLILLSCKGSSSGSNNPDTSAERISASTVYFQQSTAIDLEVWYQSGAEPYVRRTALDRDLWQILRGNLTAIFQYRTVKPTLTIPSDLDAMNRLTAGSQENWSTEQILALWRANQMAAAPAGTSRFYVYFLDGYLNDQGASNKHVIGVQIGDYPVLAIFKPVIAASSQGALVIPKFMEQSTLVHEMGHALGFVNHGVPMQGNYQDTEHGAHSTDADCVMYWLNEGASDLQKFVQKLVVEENAVLWGQNVLSDAKALSR
;
A
#
# COMPACT_ATOMS: atom_id res chain seq x y z
N MET A 1 -54.27 -11.08 33.28
CA MET A 1 -53.68 -9.72 33.14
C MET A 1 -52.51 -9.68 34.12
N ARG A 2 -51.23 -9.65 33.74
CA ARG A 2 -50.50 -8.66 32.93
C ARG A 2 -49.31 -9.36 32.25
N ARG A 3 -49.08 -9.07 30.97
CA ARG A 3 -47.87 -9.48 30.22
C ARG A 3 -46.78 -8.45 30.49
N PHE A 4 -45.60 -8.89 30.94
CA PHE A 4 -44.40 -8.06 30.96
C PHE A 4 -43.70 -8.20 29.61
N ILE A 5 -43.61 -7.09 28.88
CA ILE A 5 -42.81 -6.97 27.66
C ILE A 5 -41.40 -6.56 28.11
N PHE A 6 -40.42 -7.45 27.95
CA PHE A 6 -39.01 -7.08 28.03
C PHE A 6 -38.63 -6.41 26.71
N ALA A 7 -38.50 -5.09 26.72
CA ALA A 7 -37.84 -4.36 25.64
C ALA A 7 -36.34 -4.67 25.73
N SER A 8 -35.86 -5.53 24.84
CA SER A 8 -34.42 -5.77 24.66
C SER A 8 -33.88 -4.61 23.83
N SER A 9 -33.24 -3.65 24.49
CA SER A 9 -32.45 -2.62 23.84
C SER A 9 -31.25 -3.29 23.15
N PHE A 10 -31.29 -3.34 21.82
CA PHE A 10 -30.20 -3.80 20.98
C PHE A 10 -29.09 -2.74 21.02
N LEU A 11 -28.17 -2.86 21.97
CA LEU A 11 -26.97 -2.06 22.06
C LEU A 11 -26.00 -2.55 20.98
N LEU A 12 -25.95 -1.84 19.83
CA LEU A 12 -24.90 -2.03 18.84
C LEU A 12 -23.55 -1.70 19.48
N ILE A 13 -22.80 -2.74 19.82
CA ILE A 13 -21.40 -2.63 20.23
C ILE A 13 -20.61 -2.29 18.96
N LEU A 14 -20.28 -1.02 18.79
CA LEU A 14 -19.28 -0.58 17.83
C LEU A 14 -17.92 -1.13 18.31
N LEU A 15 -17.51 -2.26 17.72
CA LEU A 15 -16.18 -2.81 17.87
C LEU A 15 -15.20 -1.84 17.19
N SER A 16 -14.51 -1.06 18.03
CA SER A 16 -13.33 -0.29 17.65
C SER A 16 -12.27 -1.25 17.09
N CYS A 17 -12.08 -1.21 15.77
CA CYS A 17 -10.94 -1.80 15.10
C CYS A 17 -9.69 -1.08 15.59
N LYS A 18 -9.00 -1.69 16.55
CA LYS A 18 -7.64 -1.32 16.92
C LYS A 18 -6.74 -1.75 15.77
N GLY A 19 -6.50 -0.83 14.84
CA GLY A 19 -5.74 -1.05 13.61
C GLY A 19 -4.37 -1.66 13.88
N SER A 20 -3.97 -2.56 13.00
CA SER A 20 -2.67 -3.26 13.00
C SER A 20 -1.50 -2.38 12.57
N SER A 21 -1.67 -1.06 12.49
CA SER A 21 -0.55 -0.13 12.59
C SER A 21 -0.07 -0.16 14.03
N SER A 22 1.04 -0.84 14.31
CA SER A 22 1.75 -0.67 15.58
C SER A 22 2.32 0.76 15.63
N GLY A 23 1.45 1.72 15.93
CA GLY A 23 1.79 3.10 16.25
C GLY A 23 2.54 3.12 17.57
N SER A 24 3.84 2.87 17.50
CA SER A 24 4.77 3.23 18.55
C SER A 24 4.82 4.76 18.58
N ASN A 25 4.12 5.38 19.55
CA ASN A 25 4.29 6.80 19.90
C ASN A 25 5.66 7.04 20.56
N ASN A 26 6.73 6.55 19.93
CA ASN A 26 8.09 6.87 20.32
C ASN A 26 8.52 8.12 19.51
N PRO A 27 8.87 9.25 20.14
CA PRO A 27 9.31 10.45 19.43
C PRO A 27 10.52 10.19 18.52
N ASP A 28 11.37 9.20 18.84
CA ASP A 28 12.52 8.82 18.00
C ASP A 28 12.10 8.28 16.62
N THR A 29 11.03 7.47 16.55
CA THR A 29 10.59 6.89 15.27
C THR A 29 9.96 7.95 14.35
N SER A 30 9.35 8.99 14.93
CA SER A 30 8.76 10.09 14.15
C SER A 30 9.83 10.92 13.45
N ALA A 31 10.93 11.23 14.13
CA ALA A 31 12.06 11.95 13.54
C ALA A 31 12.73 11.12 12.43
N GLU A 32 12.88 9.81 12.63
CA GLU A 32 13.42 8.90 11.63
C GLU A 32 12.55 8.84 10.37
N ARG A 33 11.22 8.73 10.50
CA ARG A 33 10.29 8.77 9.36
C ARG A 33 10.34 10.07 8.57
N ILE A 34 10.42 11.21 9.27
CA ILE A 34 10.57 12.53 8.64
C ILE A 34 11.90 12.61 7.88
N SER A 35 12.97 12.09 8.48
CA SER A 35 14.29 12.03 7.85
C SER A 35 14.25 11.17 6.58
N ALA A 36 13.65 9.97 6.64
CA ALA A 36 13.50 9.08 5.48
C ALA A 36 12.70 9.75 4.35
N SER A 37 11.55 10.34 4.67
CA SER A 37 10.72 11.06 3.69
C SER A 37 11.47 12.24 3.08
N THR A 38 12.22 12.99 3.88
CA THR A 38 13.08 14.08 3.40
C THR A 38 14.13 13.57 2.41
N VAL A 39 14.74 12.42 2.67
CA VAL A 39 15.68 11.79 1.73
C VAL A 39 14.98 11.50 0.40
N TYR A 40 13.81 10.87 0.41
CA TYR A 40 13.07 10.51 -0.81
C TYR A 40 12.71 11.74 -1.67
N PHE A 41 12.23 12.81 -1.03
CA PHE A 41 11.70 13.99 -1.71
C PHE A 41 12.73 15.09 -1.99
N GLN A 42 13.94 15.02 -1.41
CA GLN A 42 14.95 16.08 -1.57
C GLN A 42 16.34 15.58 -1.98
N GLN A 43 16.70 14.34 -1.66
CA GLN A 43 18.10 13.89 -1.75
C GLN A 43 18.29 12.73 -2.74
N SER A 44 17.36 11.79 -2.81
CA SER A 44 17.52 10.59 -3.64
C SER A 44 17.63 10.94 -5.12
N THR A 45 18.61 10.39 -5.81
CA THR A 45 18.79 10.53 -7.26
C THR A 45 18.05 9.44 -8.03
N ALA A 46 17.73 8.32 -7.37
CA ALA A 46 16.90 7.25 -7.89
C ALA A 46 15.95 6.72 -6.81
N ILE A 47 14.75 6.34 -7.25
CA ILE A 47 13.80 5.53 -6.49
C ILE A 47 13.68 4.19 -7.20
N ASP A 48 13.95 3.12 -6.47
CA ASP A 48 14.01 1.76 -6.99
C ASP A 48 12.97 0.88 -6.28
N LEU A 49 12.35 -0.01 -7.03
CA LEU A 49 11.40 -0.98 -6.52
C LEU A 49 11.87 -2.39 -6.81
N GLU A 50 12.24 -3.09 -5.76
CA GLU A 50 12.63 -4.49 -5.83
C GLU A 50 11.42 -5.37 -5.55
N VAL A 51 11.03 -6.17 -6.53
CA VAL A 51 9.80 -6.98 -6.47
C VAL A 51 10.15 -8.45 -6.32
N TRP A 52 9.52 -9.06 -5.31
CA TRP A 52 9.60 -10.47 -4.98
C TRP A 52 8.22 -11.11 -5.03
N TYR A 53 8.12 -12.34 -5.51
CA TYR A 53 6.84 -13.05 -5.59
C TYR A 53 6.98 -14.54 -5.27
N GLN A 54 6.00 -15.09 -4.56
CA GLN A 54 5.88 -16.55 -4.40
C GLN A 54 5.27 -17.20 -5.65
N SER A 55 5.53 -18.49 -5.81
CA SER A 55 4.88 -19.29 -6.86
C SER A 55 3.35 -19.26 -6.70
N GLY A 56 2.61 -18.99 -7.77
CA GLY A 56 1.14 -18.84 -7.71
C GLY A 56 0.67 -17.47 -7.20
N ALA A 57 1.61 -16.64 -6.75
CA ALA A 57 1.39 -15.27 -6.33
C ALA A 57 2.07 -14.27 -7.29
N GLU A 58 2.20 -14.62 -8.57
CA GLU A 58 2.83 -13.74 -9.55
C GLU A 58 2.05 -12.41 -9.66
N PRO A 59 2.74 -11.25 -9.65
CA PRO A 59 2.09 -9.98 -9.92
C PRO A 59 1.49 -9.96 -11.33
N TYR A 60 0.41 -9.20 -11.50
CA TYR A 60 -0.16 -8.99 -12.81
C TYR A 60 0.78 -8.12 -13.65
N VAL A 61 1.42 -8.75 -14.63
CA VAL A 61 2.22 -8.09 -15.67
C VAL A 61 1.51 -8.14 -17.01
N ARG A 62 2.04 -7.41 -17.98
CA ARG A 62 1.59 -7.46 -19.36
C ARG A 62 1.74 -8.89 -19.92
N ARG A 63 0.70 -9.45 -20.56
CA ARG A 63 0.76 -10.81 -21.15
C ARG A 63 1.08 -10.79 -22.65
N THR A 64 0.58 -9.77 -23.36
CA THR A 64 0.79 -9.58 -24.80
C THR A 64 1.17 -8.13 -25.09
N ALA A 65 1.78 -7.85 -26.24
CA ALA A 65 2.14 -6.47 -26.61
C ALA A 65 0.94 -5.52 -26.73
N LEU A 66 -0.28 -6.04 -26.87
CA LEU A 66 -1.52 -5.27 -26.93
C LEU A 66 -2.11 -4.98 -25.54
N ASP A 67 -1.67 -5.70 -24.51
CA ASP A 67 -2.12 -5.45 -23.14
C ASP A 67 -1.48 -4.18 -22.59
N ARG A 68 -2.27 -3.43 -21.81
CA ARG A 68 -1.76 -2.27 -21.05
C ARG A 68 -0.66 -2.73 -20.08
N ASP A 69 0.43 -1.98 -20.02
CA ASP A 69 1.40 -2.09 -18.94
C ASP A 69 0.77 -1.56 -17.64
N LEU A 70 0.41 -2.49 -16.75
CA LEU A 70 -0.27 -2.20 -15.49
C LEU A 70 0.60 -1.42 -14.51
N TRP A 71 1.92 -1.65 -14.54
CA TRP A 71 2.88 -1.00 -13.67
C TRP A 71 3.08 0.48 -14.02
N GLN A 72 2.54 0.95 -15.16
CA GLN A 72 2.41 2.38 -15.44
C GLN A 72 1.51 3.09 -14.44
N ILE A 73 0.58 2.39 -13.76
CA ILE A 73 -0.27 3.01 -12.73
C ILE A 73 0.61 3.48 -11.56
N LEU A 74 1.42 2.59 -11.00
CA LEU A 74 2.36 2.96 -9.94
C LEU A 74 3.40 3.99 -10.43
N ARG A 75 3.98 3.77 -11.61
CA ARG A 75 5.00 4.68 -12.18
C ARG A 75 4.44 6.08 -12.43
N GLY A 76 3.21 6.19 -12.95
CA GLY A 76 2.54 7.45 -13.23
C GLY A 76 2.23 8.21 -11.94
N ASN A 77 1.76 7.51 -10.91
CA ASN A 77 1.54 8.10 -9.59
C ASN A 77 2.84 8.62 -8.97
N LEU A 78 3.89 7.79 -8.92
CA LEU A 78 5.21 8.20 -8.43
C LEU A 78 5.77 9.39 -9.23
N THR A 79 5.58 9.38 -10.55
CA THR A 79 5.94 10.52 -11.41
C THR A 79 5.19 11.79 -10.99
N ALA A 80 3.89 11.68 -10.66
CA ALA A 80 3.06 12.81 -10.26
C ALA A 80 3.47 13.42 -8.92
N ILE A 81 3.96 12.65 -7.95
CA ILE A 81 4.45 13.23 -6.68
C ILE A 81 5.87 13.79 -6.81
N PHE A 82 6.73 13.17 -7.62
CA PHE A 82 8.11 13.63 -7.78
C PHE A 82 8.26 14.72 -8.84
N GLN A 83 7.19 15.07 -9.56
CA GLN A 83 7.23 16.15 -10.56
C GLN A 83 7.63 17.51 -9.97
N TYR A 84 7.40 17.70 -8.67
CA TYR A 84 7.68 18.94 -7.95
C TYR A 84 9.15 19.12 -7.58
N ARG A 85 9.97 18.09 -7.71
CA ARG A 85 11.41 18.19 -7.48
C ARG A 85 12.10 18.93 -8.62
N THR A 86 13.08 19.78 -8.28
CA THR A 86 13.90 20.47 -9.29
C THR A 86 14.65 19.46 -10.16
N VAL A 87 15.23 18.44 -9.51
CA VAL A 87 15.82 17.29 -10.18
C VAL A 87 14.99 16.06 -9.83
N LYS A 88 14.25 15.56 -10.83
CA LYS A 88 13.40 14.39 -10.67
C LYS A 88 14.27 13.13 -10.51
N PRO A 89 13.99 12.25 -9.52
CA PRO A 89 14.71 11.01 -9.40
C PRO A 89 14.39 10.09 -10.58
N THR A 90 15.35 9.26 -10.95
CA THR A 90 15.08 8.16 -11.88
C THR A 90 14.19 7.13 -11.18
N LEU A 91 13.13 6.68 -11.83
CA LEU A 91 12.24 5.65 -11.31
C LEU A 91 12.58 4.30 -11.96
N THR A 92 13.07 3.35 -11.18
CA THR A 92 13.34 1.98 -11.61
C THR A 92 12.26 1.08 -11.03
N ILE A 93 11.30 0.68 -11.87
CA ILE A 93 10.15 -0.13 -11.46
C ILE A 93 10.02 -1.27 -12.48
N PRO A 94 10.18 -2.54 -12.09
CA PRO A 94 10.02 -3.65 -13.03
C PRO A 94 8.56 -3.77 -13.47
N SER A 95 8.33 -4.09 -14.75
CA SER A 95 7.00 -4.27 -15.36
C SER A 95 6.74 -5.68 -15.88
N ASP A 96 7.77 -6.53 -15.88
CA ASP A 96 7.78 -7.87 -16.45
C ASP A 96 8.35 -8.87 -15.44
N LEU A 97 7.83 -10.10 -15.42
CA LEU A 97 8.20 -11.10 -14.42
C LEU A 97 9.69 -11.48 -14.45
N ASP A 98 10.32 -11.45 -15.62
CA ASP A 98 11.74 -11.76 -15.79
C ASP A 98 12.66 -10.72 -15.14
N ALA A 99 12.14 -9.52 -14.88
CA ALA A 99 12.84 -8.45 -14.15
C ALA A 99 12.52 -8.46 -12.65
N MET A 100 11.76 -9.45 -12.17
CA MET A 100 11.35 -9.62 -10.78
C MET A 100 11.93 -10.92 -10.20
N ASN A 101 11.93 -11.02 -8.88
CA ASN A 101 12.59 -12.12 -8.19
C ASN A 101 11.58 -13.15 -7.67
N ARG A 102 11.79 -14.42 -8.01
CA ARG A 102 10.96 -15.51 -7.48
C ARG A 102 11.49 -15.95 -6.11
N LEU A 103 10.60 -15.97 -5.12
CA LEU A 103 10.89 -16.47 -3.79
C LEU A 103 10.96 -18.00 -3.78
N THR A 104 11.87 -18.52 -2.95
CA THR A 104 11.98 -19.95 -2.65
C THR A 104 11.16 -20.36 -1.41
N ALA A 105 10.53 -19.39 -0.74
CA ALA A 105 9.68 -19.65 0.42
C ALA A 105 8.47 -20.52 0.04
N GLY A 106 8.24 -21.57 0.82
CA GLY A 106 7.11 -22.49 0.63
C GLY A 106 5.75 -21.83 0.89
N SER A 107 4.70 -22.50 0.43
CA SER A 107 3.32 -22.07 0.71
C SER A 107 3.04 -22.13 2.22
N GLN A 108 2.38 -21.10 2.73
CA GLN A 108 1.82 -21.09 4.08
C GLN A 108 0.50 -20.33 4.09
N GLU A 109 -0.40 -20.70 4.99
CA GLU A 109 -1.74 -20.09 5.01
C GLU A 109 -1.68 -18.61 5.46
N ASN A 110 -0.81 -18.29 6.42
CA ASN A 110 -0.76 -16.98 7.06
C ASN A 110 0.67 -16.45 7.16
N TRP A 111 0.82 -15.14 6.97
CA TRP A 111 2.06 -14.39 7.07
C TRP A 111 1.97 -13.39 8.21
N SER A 112 2.85 -13.46 9.20
CA SER A 112 3.04 -12.38 10.17
C SER A 112 3.95 -11.29 9.61
N THR A 113 3.85 -10.08 10.16
CA THR A 113 4.75 -8.97 9.81
C THR A 113 6.23 -9.31 10.01
N GLU A 114 6.56 -10.03 11.09
CA GLU A 114 7.93 -10.49 11.35
C GLU A 114 8.41 -11.52 10.32
N GLN A 115 7.56 -12.43 9.87
CA GLN A 115 7.91 -13.38 8.80
C GLN A 115 8.19 -12.65 7.48
N ILE A 116 7.42 -11.60 7.16
CA ILE A 116 7.62 -10.78 5.98
C ILE A 116 8.96 -10.02 6.08
N LEU A 117 9.28 -9.45 7.26
CA LEU A 117 10.59 -8.82 7.48
C LEU A 117 11.74 -9.83 7.41
N ALA A 118 11.52 -11.07 7.85
CA ALA A 118 12.51 -12.14 7.70
C ALA A 118 12.75 -12.49 6.22
N LEU A 119 11.70 -12.52 5.38
CA LEU A 119 11.87 -12.65 3.92
C LEU A 119 12.72 -11.51 3.37
N TRP A 120 12.43 -10.27 3.76
CA TRP A 120 13.19 -9.11 3.31
C TRP A 120 14.68 -9.19 3.66
N ARG A 121 15.00 -9.44 4.94
CA ARG A 121 16.38 -9.56 5.42
C ARG A 121 17.15 -10.70 4.74
N ALA A 122 16.46 -11.79 4.39
CA ALA A 122 17.07 -12.97 3.79
C ALA A 122 17.24 -12.87 2.27
N ASN A 123 16.42 -12.07 1.57
CA ASN A 123 16.36 -12.11 0.10
C ASN A 123 16.83 -10.82 -0.58
N GLN A 124 16.81 -9.67 0.10
CA GLN A 124 17.14 -8.39 -0.55
C GLN A 124 18.42 -8.47 -1.40
N MET A 125 18.39 -7.89 -2.59
CA MET A 125 19.56 -7.83 -3.45
C MET A 125 20.70 -7.05 -2.78
N ALA A 126 21.88 -7.06 -3.41
CA ALA A 126 23.00 -6.24 -2.97
C ALA A 126 22.58 -4.77 -2.75
N ALA A 127 23.30 -4.12 -1.83
CA ALA A 127 23.03 -2.74 -1.42
C ALA A 127 22.77 -1.83 -2.63
N ALA A 128 21.72 -1.02 -2.51
CA ALA A 128 21.37 -0.08 -3.57
C ALA A 128 22.53 0.90 -3.83
N PRO A 129 22.76 1.33 -5.09
CA PRO A 129 23.79 2.31 -5.40
C PRO A 129 23.64 3.58 -4.57
N ALA A 130 24.75 4.28 -4.31
CA ALA A 130 24.72 5.53 -3.57
C ALA A 130 23.71 6.53 -4.17
N GLY A 131 22.89 7.16 -3.33
CA GLY A 131 21.81 8.05 -3.75
C GLY A 131 20.51 7.37 -4.18
N THR A 132 20.43 6.04 -4.14
CA THR A 132 19.21 5.28 -4.44
C THR A 132 18.44 4.95 -3.17
N SER A 133 17.16 5.31 -3.12
CA SER A 133 16.23 4.79 -2.13
C SER A 133 15.46 3.62 -2.72
N ARG A 134 15.54 2.46 -2.06
CA ARG A 134 14.91 1.22 -2.53
C ARG A 134 13.74 0.84 -1.63
N PHE A 135 12.63 0.48 -2.25
CA PHE A 135 11.47 -0.12 -1.65
C PHE A 135 11.34 -1.58 -2.09
N TYR A 136 10.74 -2.41 -1.24
CA TYR A 136 10.64 -3.85 -1.46
C TYR A 136 9.17 -4.27 -1.45
N VAL A 137 8.75 -5.01 -2.47
CA VAL A 137 7.38 -5.49 -2.58
C VAL A 137 7.38 -7.01 -2.60
N TYR A 138 6.60 -7.62 -1.72
CA TYR A 138 6.42 -9.06 -1.61
C TYR A 138 5.01 -9.46 -2.01
N PHE A 139 4.84 -10.13 -3.14
CA PHE A 139 3.59 -10.79 -3.50
C PHE A 139 3.56 -12.19 -2.91
N LEU A 140 2.62 -12.42 -1.99
CA LEU A 140 2.59 -13.60 -1.15
C LEU A 140 1.34 -14.44 -1.43
N ASP A 141 1.52 -15.76 -1.41
CA ASP A 141 0.45 -16.75 -1.40
C ASP A 141 0.12 -17.06 0.07
N GLY A 142 -0.96 -16.46 0.56
CA GLY A 142 -1.42 -16.54 1.94
C GLY A 142 -2.14 -15.26 2.38
N TYR A 143 -2.54 -15.21 3.63
CA TYR A 143 -3.24 -14.08 4.24
C TYR A 143 -2.37 -13.40 5.29
N LEU A 144 -2.66 -12.13 5.61
CA LEU A 144 -2.07 -11.52 6.79
C LEU A 144 -2.54 -12.28 8.04
N ASN A 145 -1.60 -12.61 8.93
CA ASN A 145 -1.93 -13.16 10.24
C ASN A 145 -2.47 -12.03 11.13
N ASP A 146 -3.72 -12.19 11.58
CA ASP A 146 -4.33 -11.35 12.59
C ASP A 146 -4.66 -12.20 13.80
N GLN A 147 -3.85 -12.06 14.86
CA GLN A 147 -4.00 -12.77 16.13
C GLN A 147 -4.12 -14.29 15.98
N GLY A 148 -3.35 -14.88 15.05
CA GLY A 148 -3.35 -16.33 14.80
C GLY A 148 -4.38 -16.80 13.77
N ALA A 149 -5.23 -15.92 13.24
CA ALA A 149 -6.21 -16.22 12.21
C ALA A 149 -5.86 -15.58 10.86
N SER A 150 -6.44 -16.13 9.78
CA SER A 150 -6.35 -15.55 8.44
C SER A 150 -7.20 -14.30 8.31
N ASN A 151 -6.56 -13.16 8.08
CA ASN A 151 -7.29 -11.95 7.69
C ASN A 151 -7.51 -11.92 6.18
N LYS A 152 -8.72 -12.29 5.75
CA LYS A 152 -9.11 -12.35 4.33
C LYS A 152 -9.58 -11.01 3.76
N HIS A 153 -9.51 -9.93 4.53
CA HIS A 153 -10.00 -8.61 4.13
C HIS A 153 -8.86 -7.64 3.80
N VAL A 154 -7.66 -7.88 4.35
CA VAL A 154 -6.46 -7.07 4.10
C VAL A 154 -5.80 -7.50 2.80
N ILE A 155 -5.76 -6.59 1.83
CA ILE A 155 -5.22 -6.87 0.48
C ILE A 155 -3.71 -6.68 0.44
N GLY A 156 -3.21 -5.69 1.19
CA GLY A 156 -1.79 -5.37 1.29
C GLY A 156 -1.49 -4.68 2.61
N VAL A 157 -0.20 -4.53 2.90
CA VAL A 157 0.27 -3.84 4.10
C VAL A 157 1.70 -3.33 3.90
N GLN A 158 1.97 -2.11 4.34
CA GLN A 158 3.31 -1.57 4.58
C GLN A 158 3.76 -1.88 6.00
N ILE A 159 5.02 -2.33 6.15
CA ILE A 159 5.51 -2.86 7.43
C ILE A 159 6.25 -1.79 8.24
N GLY A 160 5.53 -1.15 9.17
CA GLY A 160 6.12 -0.31 10.22
C GLY A 160 6.92 0.88 9.67
N ASP A 161 8.17 1.03 10.09
CA ASP A 161 9.08 2.07 9.58
C ASP A 161 10.01 1.55 8.44
N TYR A 162 9.77 0.32 7.96
CA TYR A 162 10.58 -0.31 6.92
C TYR A 162 10.05 0.00 5.51
N PRO A 163 10.92 0.06 4.48
CA PRO A 163 10.50 0.29 3.09
C PRO A 163 9.94 -1.00 2.45
N VAL A 164 9.19 -1.79 3.20
CA VAL A 164 8.71 -3.13 2.84
C VAL A 164 7.19 -3.13 2.76
N LEU A 165 6.68 -3.61 1.63
CA LEU A 165 5.27 -3.77 1.32
C LEU A 165 5.00 -5.26 1.08
N ALA A 166 3.85 -5.75 1.52
CA ALA A 166 3.35 -7.08 1.20
C ALA A 166 1.97 -6.98 0.55
N ILE A 167 1.73 -7.83 -0.45
CA ILE A 167 0.48 -7.92 -1.20
C ILE A 167 -0.01 -9.37 -1.17
N PHE A 168 -1.25 -9.58 -0.73
CA PHE A 168 -1.83 -10.91 -0.49
C PHE A 168 -2.70 -11.35 -1.67
N LYS A 169 -2.10 -12.15 -2.56
CA LYS A 169 -2.71 -12.55 -3.84
C LYS A 169 -4.03 -13.32 -3.70
N PRO A 170 -4.23 -14.21 -2.70
CA PRO A 170 -5.51 -14.88 -2.52
C PRO A 170 -6.68 -13.91 -2.26
N VAL A 171 -6.45 -12.80 -1.58
CA VAL A 171 -7.48 -11.78 -1.30
C VAL A 171 -7.90 -11.08 -2.59
N ILE A 172 -6.93 -10.72 -3.44
CA ILE A 172 -7.16 -10.13 -4.76
C ILE A 172 -7.88 -11.10 -5.69
N ALA A 173 -7.53 -12.39 -5.65
CA ALA A 173 -8.20 -13.40 -6.46
C ALA A 173 -9.66 -13.59 -6.03
N ALA A 174 -9.94 -13.55 -4.72
CA ALA A 174 -11.28 -13.70 -4.18
C ALA A 174 -12.20 -12.51 -4.51
N SER A 175 -11.68 -11.29 -4.54
CA SER A 175 -12.46 -10.08 -4.88
C SER A 175 -12.93 -10.01 -6.33
N SER A 176 -12.45 -10.94 -7.19
CA SER A 176 -12.89 -11.09 -8.58
C SER A 176 -14.27 -11.74 -8.74
N GLN A 177 -14.75 -12.44 -7.71
CA GLN A 177 -15.94 -13.29 -7.80
C GLN A 177 -17.23 -12.46 -7.67
N GLY A 178 -17.66 -11.83 -8.77
CA GLY A 178 -18.99 -11.24 -8.90
C GLY A 178 -19.08 -9.78 -9.35
N ALA A 179 -17.96 -9.13 -9.69
CA ALA A 179 -17.95 -7.70 -10.04
C ALA A 179 -17.26 -7.39 -11.37
N LEU A 180 -17.59 -6.21 -11.92
CA LEU A 180 -16.98 -5.63 -13.13
C LEU A 180 -15.50 -5.23 -12.94
N VAL A 181 -14.96 -5.31 -11.72
CA VAL A 181 -13.59 -4.88 -11.41
C VAL A 181 -12.59 -5.97 -11.74
N ILE A 182 -11.55 -5.60 -12.49
CA ILE A 182 -10.50 -6.54 -12.87
C ILE A 182 -9.47 -6.62 -11.73
N PRO A 183 -9.16 -7.81 -11.18
CA PRO A 183 -8.19 -8.03 -10.09
C PRO A 183 -6.86 -7.30 -10.24
N LYS A 184 -6.40 -7.16 -11.49
CA LYS A 184 -5.19 -6.41 -11.84
C LYS A 184 -5.21 -4.95 -11.38
N PHE A 185 -6.36 -4.27 -11.42
CA PHE A 185 -6.47 -2.89 -10.98
C PHE A 185 -6.58 -2.77 -9.46
N MET A 186 -7.17 -3.76 -8.79
CA MET A 186 -7.13 -3.83 -7.33
C MET A 186 -5.69 -3.97 -6.85
N GLU A 187 -4.92 -4.91 -7.42
CA GLU A 187 -3.51 -5.08 -7.11
C GLU A 187 -2.72 -3.77 -7.27
N GLN A 188 -2.85 -3.11 -8.43
CA GLN A 188 -2.10 -1.89 -8.70
C GLN A 188 -2.53 -0.73 -7.78
N SER A 189 -3.81 -0.63 -7.42
CA SER A 189 -4.27 0.40 -6.50
C SER A 189 -3.81 0.14 -5.07
N THR A 190 -3.78 -1.12 -4.62
CA THR A 190 -3.15 -1.51 -3.35
C THR A 190 -1.67 -1.15 -3.35
N LEU A 191 -0.92 -1.43 -4.43
CA LEU A 191 0.48 -1.02 -4.51
C LEU A 191 0.66 0.49 -4.34
N VAL A 192 -0.18 1.31 -4.99
CA VAL A 192 -0.11 2.77 -4.84
C VAL A 192 -0.47 3.21 -3.42
N HIS A 193 -1.44 2.58 -2.77
CA HIS A 193 -1.81 2.83 -1.38
C HIS A 193 -0.65 2.54 -0.42
N GLU A 194 -0.11 1.31 -0.45
CA GLU A 194 0.97 0.89 0.42
C GLU A 194 2.27 1.65 0.16
N MET A 195 2.50 2.04 -1.10
CA MET A 195 3.61 2.93 -1.44
C MET A 195 3.43 4.33 -0.83
N GLY A 196 2.19 4.81 -0.72
CA GLY A 196 1.87 6.05 0.00
C GLY A 196 2.33 5.99 1.46
N HIS A 197 2.02 4.89 2.17
CA HIS A 197 2.52 4.65 3.52
C HIS A 197 4.04 4.60 3.58
N ALA A 198 4.69 3.86 2.67
CA ALA A 198 6.14 3.72 2.66
C ALA A 198 6.86 5.06 2.39
N LEU A 199 6.24 5.95 1.62
CA LEU A 199 6.74 7.29 1.35
C LEU A 199 6.50 8.28 2.50
N GLY A 200 5.69 7.92 3.49
CA GLY A 200 5.39 8.73 4.67
C GLY A 200 4.04 9.46 4.64
N PHE A 201 3.15 9.12 3.72
CA PHE A 201 1.76 9.61 3.71
C PHE A 201 0.82 8.66 4.46
N VAL A 202 -0.25 9.13 5.12
CA VAL A 202 -0.59 10.52 5.43
C VAL A 202 -0.04 10.85 6.82
N ASN A 203 0.67 11.98 6.95
CA ASN A 203 1.23 12.45 8.22
C ASN A 203 2.11 11.41 8.96
N HIS A 204 2.81 10.55 8.21
CA HIS A 204 3.63 9.47 8.73
C HIS A 204 5.09 9.61 8.27
N GLY A 205 5.57 10.85 8.17
CA GLY A 205 6.90 11.19 7.67
C GLY A 205 6.86 12.40 6.74
N VAL A 206 5.82 12.52 5.91
CA VAL A 206 5.56 13.73 5.13
C VAL A 206 4.61 14.65 5.91
N PRO A 207 5.01 15.90 6.23
CA PRO A 207 4.14 16.85 6.94
C PRO A 207 2.95 17.30 6.09
N MET A 208 1.76 17.29 6.69
CA MET A 208 0.55 17.75 6.00
C MET A 208 0.49 19.28 5.82
N GLN A 209 -0.06 19.70 4.69
CA GLN A 209 -0.38 21.11 4.38
C GLN A 209 -1.83 21.48 4.73
N GLY A 210 -2.64 20.52 5.16
CA GLY A 210 -4.04 20.70 5.53
C GLY A 210 -4.52 19.64 6.52
N ASN A 211 -5.72 19.83 7.05
CA ASN A 211 -6.32 18.86 7.98
C ASN A 211 -7.19 17.86 7.22
N TYR A 212 -6.59 16.74 6.82
CA TYR A 212 -7.27 15.69 6.06
C TYR A 212 -6.90 14.27 6.51
N GLN A 213 -6.13 14.13 7.58
CA GLN A 213 -5.87 12.82 8.18
C GLN A 213 -7.14 12.31 8.86
N ASP A 214 -7.47 11.05 8.62
CA ASP A 214 -8.43 10.31 9.42
C ASP A 214 -7.72 9.75 10.66
N THR A 215 -7.73 10.51 11.75
CA THR A 215 -7.02 10.14 12.97
C THR A 215 -7.63 8.92 13.68
N GLU A 216 -8.90 8.58 13.40
CA GLU A 216 -9.52 7.36 13.94
C GLU A 216 -8.98 6.11 13.24
N HIS A 217 -8.56 6.26 11.97
CA HIS A 217 -8.02 5.20 11.15
C HIS A 217 -6.52 5.35 10.88
N GLY A 218 -5.76 6.08 11.70
CA GLY A 218 -4.29 6.13 11.60
C GLY A 218 -3.77 7.04 10.49
N ALA A 219 -2.85 6.53 9.65
CA ALA A 219 -2.14 7.31 8.61
C ALA A 219 -2.92 7.40 7.29
N HIS A 220 -4.23 7.56 7.36
CA HIS A 220 -5.14 7.58 6.22
C HIS A 220 -5.73 8.97 5.96
N SER A 221 -6.30 9.14 4.77
CA SER A 221 -7.02 10.33 4.34
C SER A 221 -8.51 10.22 4.65
N THR A 222 -9.16 11.37 4.88
CA THR A 222 -10.63 11.50 4.89
C THR A 222 -11.23 11.72 3.50
N ASP A 223 -10.40 11.91 2.48
CA ASP A 223 -10.82 12.17 1.09
C ASP A 223 -11.18 10.87 0.36
N ALA A 224 -12.47 10.66 0.09
CA ALA A 224 -13.01 9.45 -0.54
C ALA A 224 -12.61 9.24 -2.00
N ASP A 225 -12.02 10.26 -2.66
CA ASP A 225 -11.48 10.15 -4.01
C ASP A 225 -9.94 10.00 -4.02
N CYS A 226 -9.31 9.96 -2.84
CA CYS A 226 -7.90 9.63 -2.68
C CYS A 226 -7.71 8.13 -2.42
N VAL A 227 -6.70 7.51 -3.04
CA VAL A 227 -6.34 6.12 -2.76
C VAL A 227 -5.97 5.90 -1.29
N MET A 228 -5.44 6.91 -0.59
CA MET A 228 -5.15 6.85 0.85
C MET A 228 -6.40 6.95 1.74
N TYR A 229 -7.60 7.01 1.16
CA TYR A 229 -8.84 6.92 1.94
C TYR A 229 -8.86 5.63 2.75
N TRP A 230 -9.18 5.73 4.05
CA TRP A 230 -9.03 4.60 4.98
C TRP A 230 -9.78 3.34 4.53
N LEU A 231 -10.96 3.48 3.90
CA LEU A 231 -11.72 2.33 3.43
C LEU A 231 -10.97 1.52 2.35
N ASN A 232 -10.05 2.15 1.61
CA ASN A 232 -9.31 1.48 0.55
C ASN A 232 -8.25 0.48 1.05
N GLU A 233 -8.09 0.28 2.37
CA GLU A 233 -7.29 -0.80 2.95
C GLU A 233 -7.98 -2.18 2.82
N GLY A 234 -9.31 -2.19 2.69
CA GLY A 234 -10.15 -3.38 2.63
C GLY A 234 -10.57 -3.79 1.21
N ALA A 235 -10.64 -5.09 0.95
CA ALA A 235 -11.01 -5.68 -0.34
C ALA A 235 -12.29 -5.08 -0.96
N SER A 236 -13.37 -5.04 -0.19
CA SER A 236 -14.70 -4.64 -0.67
C SER A 236 -14.78 -3.16 -1.08
N ASP A 237 -14.08 -2.29 -0.37
CA ASP A 237 -14.18 -0.85 -0.59
C ASP A 237 -13.16 -0.37 -1.62
N LEU A 238 -11.95 -0.94 -1.64
CA LEU A 238 -11.02 -0.72 -2.75
C LEU A 238 -11.64 -1.12 -4.08
N GLN A 239 -12.44 -2.18 -4.12
CA GLN A 239 -13.18 -2.55 -5.32
C GLN A 239 -14.08 -1.40 -5.82
N LYS A 240 -14.81 -0.72 -4.93
CA LYS A 240 -15.66 0.43 -5.31
C LYS A 240 -14.83 1.60 -5.84
N PHE A 241 -13.71 1.89 -5.18
CA PHE A 241 -12.77 2.93 -5.60
C PHE A 241 -12.24 2.65 -7.02
N VAL A 242 -11.79 1.42 -7.27
CA VAL A 242 -11.25 1.01 -8.57
C VAL A 242 -12.28 1.04 -9.70
N GLN A 243 -13.57 0.77 -9.43
CA GLN A 243 -14.62 0.90 -10.46
C GLN A 243 -14.66 2.30 -11.07
N LYS A 244 -14.46 3.34 -10.25
CA LYS A 244 -14.40 4.72 -10.73
C LYS A 244 -13.20 4.93 -11.66
N LEU A 245 -12.07 4.28 -11.36
CA LEU A 245 -10.79 4.48 -12.04
C LEU A 245 -10.64 3.72 -13.35
N VAL A 246 -11.32 2.58 -13.53
CA VAL A 246 -11.25 1.79 -14.78
C VAL A 246 -11.69 2.61 -16.00
N VAL A 247 -12.49 3.65 -15.81
CA VAL A 247 -12.95 4.57 -16.85
C VAL A 247 -11.88 5.61 -17.23
N GLU A 248 -10.96 5.92 -16.33
CA GLU A 248 -9.94 6.95 -16.52
C GLU A 248 -8.57 6.31 -16.83
N GLU A 249 -8.12 6.41 -18.08
CA GLU A 249 -6.97 5.63 -18.54
C GLU A 249 -5.63 5.96 -17.85
N ASN A 250 -5.50 7.15 -17.27
CA ASN A 250 -4.30 7.66 -16.59
C ASN A 250 -4.63 8.40 -15.28
N ALA A 251 -5.35 7.75 -14.38
CA ALA A 251 -5.70 8.37 -13.10
C ALA A 251 -4.49 8.47 -12.16
N VAL A 252 -4.19 9.69 -11.70
CA VAL A 252 -3.39 9.91 -10.49
C VAL A 252 -4.31 9.60 -9.31
N LEU A 253 -3.99 8.53 -8.58
CA LEU A 253 -4.84 7.97 -7.54
C LEU A 253 -4.67 8.70 -6.20
N TRP A 254 -3.54 9.36 -5.99
CA TRP A 254 -3.37 10.24 -4.84
C TRP A 254 -4.17 11.53 -5.03
N GLY A 255 -5.01 11.84 -4.04
CA GLY A 255 -5.82 13.05 -4.02
C GLY A 255 -4.97 14.32 -3.90
N GLN A 256 -5.60 15.47 -4.16
CA GLN A 256 -4.91 16.76 -4.26
C GLN A 256 -4.17 17.17 -2.97
N ASN A 257 -4.65 16.74 -1.80
CA ASN A 257 -3.99 16.98 -0.52
C ASN A 257 -2.62 16.27 -0.45
N VAL A 258 -2.57 14.98 -0.79
CA VAL A 258 -1.30 14.21 -0.84
C VAL A 258 -0.34 14.82 -1.86
N LEU A 259 -0.83 15.24 -3.02
CA LEU A 259 0.00 15.94 -4.02
C LEU A 259 0.54 17.29 -3.51
N SER A 260 -0.23 17.99 -2.69
CA SER A 260 0.18 19.28 -2.10
C SER A 260 1.25 19.07 -1.02
N ASP A 261 1.13 18.00 -0.24
CA ASP A 261 2.15 17.60 0.73
C ASP A 261 3.47 17.21 0.05
N ALA A 262 3.40 16.39 -1.01
CA ALA A 262 4.56 16.06 -1.85
C ALA A 262 5.23 17.33 -2.40
N LYS A 263 4.43 18.27 -2.92
CA LYS A 263 4.92 19.55 -3.44
C LYS A 263 5.64 20.37 -2.37
N ALA A 264 5.07 20.47 -1.18
CA ALA A 264 5.63 21.28 -0.10
C ALA A 264 6.95 20.71 0.44
N LEU A 265 7.09 19.38 0.47
CA LEU A 265 8.32 18.74 0.92
C LEU A 265 9.42 18.71 -0.15
N SER A 266 9.05 18.72 -1.44
CA SER A 266 9.99 18.61 -2.56
C SER A 266 10.93 19.82 -2.68
N ARG A 267 12.16 19.55 -3.13
CA ARG A 267 13.16 20.58 -3.51
C ARG A 267 13.75 20.29 -4.88
#